data_AF-A0A6A6NKC2-F1
#
_entry.id   AF-A0A6A6NKC2-F1
#
_cell.length_a   1.000
_cell.length_b   1.000
_cell.length_c   1.000
_cell.angle_alpha   90.00
_cell.angle_beta   90.00
_cell.angle_gamma   90.00
#
_symmetry.space_group_name_H-M   'P 1'
#
loop_
_entity.id
_entity.type
_entity.pdbx_description
1 polymer ?
#
loop_
_entity_poly.entity_id
_entity_poly.type
_entity_poly.pdbx_seq_one_letter_code
_entity_poly.pdbx_strand_id
1 'polypeptide(L)'
;MKKGESPPAGVVPVSSKEASMVLVEDENDVARLFNEASQMSPEDADVHIVLGVLYNLSREYDRAIASFQMALKLKPQDYSLWNKLGATQANSVQSADAILAYQQALDLKPNYVRAWANMGISYANQGMYEESIRYYVRALAMNPKADNAWQYLRISLSCASRNDMLEACDSRNIDLLQKEFPL
;
A
#
# COMPACT_ATOMS: atom_id res chain seq x y z
N MET A 1 19.54 -59.59 19.63
CA MET A 1 19.36 -59.54 18.16
C MET A 1 18.03 -58.87 17.85
N LYS A 2 18.05 -57.91 16.90
CA LYS A 2 16.93 -57.18 16.26
C LYS A 2 16.21 -56.15 17.15
N LYS A 3 15.97 -54.91 16.72
CA LYS A 3 16.29 -54.15 15.49
C LYS A 3 16.21 -52.67 15.90
N GLY A 4 17.17 -51.86 15.47
CA GLY A 4 17.08 -50.40 15.56
C GLY A 4 16.00 -49.89 14.61
N GLU A 5 15.10 -49.06 15.13
CA GLU A 5 14.19 -48.27 14.31
C GLU A 5 14.94 -47.00 13.88
N SER A 6 15.14 -46.86 12.58
CA SER A 6 15.59 -45.62 11.97
C SER A 6 14.51 -44.55 12.14
N PRO A 7 14.86 -43.28 12.41
CA PRO A 7 13.86 -42.21 12.42
C PRO A 7 13.24 -42.05 11.02
N PRO A 8 11.97 -41.64 10.92
CA PRO A 8 11.33 -41.40 9.64
C PRO A 8 12.09 -40.32 8.87
N ALA A 9 12.14 -40.49 7.55
CA ALA A 9 12.80 -39.61 6.60
C ALA A 9 12.50 -38.14 6.94
N GLY A 10 13.57 -37.36 7.13
CA GLY A 10 13.48 -35.96 7.47
C GLY A 10 12.57 -35.24 6.50
N VAL A 11 11.57 -34.53 7.04
CA VAL A 11 11.03 -33.37 6.36
C VAL A 11 12.21 -32.42 6.24
N VAL A 12 12.86 -32.44 5.09
CA VAL A 12 13.92 -31.49 4.78
C VAL A 12 13.25 -30.11 4.93
N PRO A 13 13.74 -29.23 5.81
CA PRO A 13 13.20 -27.89 5.86
C PRO A 13 13.48 -27.28 4.50
N VAL A 14 12.43 -27.03 3.73
CA VAL A 14 12.55 -26.28 2.48
C VAL A 14 13.26 -24.98 2.84
N SER A 15 14.43 -24.76 2.27
CA SER A 15 15.20 -23.56 2.59
C SER A 15 14.37 -22.33 2.18
N SER A 16 14.56 -21.20 2.86
CA SER A 16 13.83 -19.97 2.51
C SER A 16 13.96 -19.61 1.03
N LYS A 17 15.09 -19.96 0.40
CA LYS A 17 15.32 -19.79 -1.03
C LYS A 17 14.47 -20.71 -1.91
N GLU A 18 14.34 -21.99 -1.56
CA GLU A 18 13.49 -22.94 -2.29
C GLU A 18 12.01 -22.60 -2.10
N ALA A 19 11.61 -22.18 -0.89
CA ALA A 19 10.25 -21.69 -0.63
C ALA A 19 9.96 -20.43 -1.45
N SER A 20 10.90 -19.47 -1.49
CA SER A 20 10.78 -18.29 -2.35
C SER A 20 10.74 -18.63 -3.84
N MET A 21 11.51 -19.61 -4.30
CA MET A 21 11.51 -20.03 -5.71
C MET A 21 10.20 -20.70 -6.11
N VAL A 22 9.67 -21.59 -5.26
CA VAL A 22 8.36 -22.22 -5.47
C VAL A 22 7.23 -21.19 -5.44
N LEU A 23 7.28 -20.21 -4.54
CA LEU A 23 6.30 -19.11 -4.51
C LEU A 23 6.35 -18.26 -5.78
N VAL A 24 7.54 -17.96 -6.30
CA VAL A 24 7.70 -17.21 -7.56
C VAL A 24 7.22 -18.02 -8.78
N GLU A 25 7.44 -19.33 -8.81
CA GLU A 25 6.90 -20.20 -9.86
C GLU A 25 5.37 -20.24 -9.82
N ASP A 26 4.77 -20.39 -8.64
CA ASP A 26 3.31 -20.39 -8.45
C ASP A 26 2.68 -19.03 -8.82
N GLU A 27 3.31 -17.91 -8.41
CA GLU A 27 2.87 -16.55 -8.78
C GLU A 27 2.88 -16.33 -10.30
N ASN A 28 3.90 -16.84 -11.00
CA ASN A 28 4.00 -16.74 -12.46
C ASN A 28 2.93 -17.56 -13.18
N ASP A 29 2.63 -18.76 -12.69
CA ASP A 29 1.56 -19.61 -13.24
C ASP A 29 0.17 -18.99 -13.02
N VAL A 30 -0.08 -18.41 -11.84
CA VAL A 30 -1.31 -17.68 -11.55
C VAL A 30 -1.44 -16.45 -12.46
N ALA A 31 -0.38 -15.66 -12.64
CA ALA A 31 -0.40 -14.51 -13.53
C ALA A 31 -0.70 -14.90 -14.99
N ARG A 32 -0.17 -16.04 -15.46
CA ARG A 32 -0.48 -16.56 -16.80
C ARG A 32 -1.98 -16.89 -16.96
N LEU A 33 -2.57 -17.61 -16.01
CA LEU A 33 -3.99 -17.96 -16.04
C LEU A 33 -4.90 -16.72 -16.05
N PHE A 34 -4.57 -15.70 -15.25
CA PHE A 34 -5.34 -14.46 -15.23
C PHE A 34 -5.14 -13.61 -16.51
N ASN A 35 -3.99 -13.73 -17.18
CA ASN A 35 -3.80 -13.12 -18.49
C ASN A 35 -4.64 -13.81 -19.57
N GLU A 36 -4.74 -15.14 -19.55
CA GLU A 36 -5.65 -15.87 -20.45
C GLU A 36 -7.12 -15.51 -20.17
N ALA A 37 -7.50 -15.41 -18.89
CA ALA A 37 -8.83 -14.98 -18.48
C ALA A 37 -9.17 -13.56 -18.96
N SER A 38 -8.21 -12.63 -18.92
CA SER A 38 -8.44 -11.25 -19.37
C SER A 38 -8.65 -11.14 -20.88
N GLN A 39 -8.10 -12.07 -21.67
CA GLN A 39 -8.39 -12.15 -23.11
C GLN A 39 -9.78 -12.74 -23.39
N MET A 40 -10.21 -13.72 -22.59
CA MET A 40 -11.53 -14.35 -22.75
C MET A 40 -12.66 -13.46 -22.22
N SER A 41 -12.40 -12.63 -21.21
CA SER A 41 -13.39 -11.78 -20.55
C SER A 41 -12.80 -10.41 -20.22
N PRO A 42 -12.55 -9.56 -21.23
CA PRO A 42 -11.88 -8.27 -21.04
C PRO A 42 -12.70 -7.26 -20.23
N GLU A 43 -14.01 -7.46 -20.11
CA GLU A 43 -14.92 -6.62 -19.32
C GLU A 43 -15.12 -7.12 -17.88
N ASP A 44 -14.45 -8.21 -17.48
CA ASP A 44 -14.45 -8.66 -16.09
C ASP A 44 -13.45 -7.83 -15.27
N ALA A 45 -13.99 -6.91 -14.47
CA ALA A 45 -13.17 -6.06 -13.61
C ALA A 45 -12.35 -6.87 -12.60
N ASP A 46 -12.87 -7.99 -12.09
CA ASP A 46 -12.21 -8.74 -11.02
C ASP A 46 -10.94 -9.43 -11.53
N VAL A 47 -10.94 -9.86 -12.80
CA VAL A 47 -9.73 -10.35 -13.48
C VAL A 47 -8.64 -9.27 -13.52
N HIS A 48 -8.99 -8.04 -13.91
CA HIS A 48 -8.04 -6.92 -13.95
C HIS A 48 -7.56 -6.49 -12.55
N ILE A 49 -8.42 -6.58 -11.53
CA ILE A 49 -8.03 -6.31 -10.14
C ILE A 49 -6.98 -7.33 -9.68
N VAL A 50 -7.20 -8.61 -9.95
CA VAL A 50 -6.25 -9.67 -9.57
C VAL A 50 -4.93 -9.51 -10.33
N LEU A 51 -4.95 -9.26 -11.64
CA LEU A 51 -3.75 -8.94 -12.41
C LEU A 51 -2.99 -7.75 -11.82
N GLY A 52 -3.70 -6.68 -11.46
CA GLY A 52 -3.10 -5.51 -10.81
C GLY A 52 -2.38 -5.87 -9.51
N VAL A 53 -2.99 -6.74 -8.69
CA VAL A 53 -2.37 -7.22 -7.44
C VAL A 53 -1.15 -8.09 -7.72
N LEU A 54 -1.24 -9.05 -8.64
CA LEU A 54 -0.15 -9.97 -8.98
C LEU A 54 1.07 -9.19 -9.51
N TYR A 55 0.87 -8.29 -10.47
CA TYR A 55 1.96 -7.46 -10.99
C TYR A 55 2.56 -6.54 -9.93
N ASN A 56 1.76 -6.03 -8.99
CA ASN A 56 2.28 -5.22 -7.89
C ASN A 56 3.15 -6.05 -6.93
N LEU A 57 2.78 -7.31 -6.66
CA LEU A 57 3.60 -8.23 -5.86
C LEU A 57 4.94 -8.55 -6.56
N SER A 58 4.90 -8.77 -7.86
CA SER A 58 6.09 -8.99 -8.72
C SER A 58 6.87 -7.71 -9.06
N ARG A 59 6.44 -6.55 -8.54
CA ARG A 59 7.02 -5.22 -8.79
C ARG A 59 7.00 -4.77 -10.26
N GLU A 60 6.15 -5.38 -11.08
CA GLU A 60 5.86 -4.97 -12.46
C GLU A 60 4.86 -3.80 -12.46
N TYR A 61 5.27 -2.66 -11.88
CA TYR A 61 4.33 -1.59 -11.54
C TYR A 61 3.58 -1.00 -12.73
N ASP A 62 4.20 -0.90 -13.91
CA ASP A 62 3.51 -0.39 -15.11
C ASP A 62 2.35 -1.30 -15.53
N ARG A 63 2.53 -2.62 -15.46
CA ARG A 63 1.47 -3.60 -15.74
C ARG A 63 0.40 -3.58 -14.65
N ALA A 64 0.79 -3.39 -13.40
CA ALA A 64 -0.12 -3.25 -12.28
C ALA A 64 -1.01 -2.00 -12.43
N ILE A 65 -0.41 -0.86 -12.77
CA ILE A 65 -1.11 0.40 -13.04
C ILE A 65 -2.10 0.23 -14.19
N ALA A 66 -1.67 -0.35 -15.32
CA ALA A 66 -2.55 -0.57 -16.47
C ALA A 66 -3.75 -1.47 -16.11
N SER A 67 -3.53 -2.51 -15.30
CA SER A 67 -4.58 -3.43 -14.86
C SER A 67 -5.57 -2.74 -13.91
N PHE A 68 -5.08 -1.97 -12.92
CA PHE A 68 -5.97 -1.20 -12.04
C PHE A 68 -6.72 -0.09 -12.78
N GLN A 69 -6.12 0.56 -13.77
CA GLN A 69 -6.81 1.53 -14.63
C GLN A 69 -7.93 0.85 -15.45
N MET A 70 -7.70 -0.36 -15.97
CA MET A 70 -8.74 -1.12 -16.66
C MET A 70 -9.88 -1.50 -15.71
N ALA A 71 -9.56 -1.99 -14.51
CA ALA A 71 -10.56 -2.26 -13.48
C ALA A 71 -11.37 -1.00 -13.11
N LEU A 72 -10.73 0.17 -13.02
CA LEU A 72 -11.39 1.44 -12.73
C LEU A 72 -12.26 1.95 -13.89
N LYS A 73 -11.93 1.65 -15.15
CA LYS A 73 -12.84 1.93 -16.27
C LYS A 73 -14.17 1.18 -16.12
N LEU A 74 -14.13 -0.03 -15.58
CA LEU A 74 -15.29 -0.90 -15.36
C LEU A 74 -16.01 -0.60 -14.03
N LYS A 75 -15.28 -0.23 -12.99
CA LYS A 75 -15.77 0.09 -11.63
C LYS A 75 -15.25 1.46 -11.14
N PRO A 76 -15.65 2.58 -11.76
CA PRO A 76 -15.05 3.91 -11.46
C PRO A 76 -15.37 4.45 -10.07
N GLN A 77 -16.42 3.91 -9.43
CA GLN A 77 -16.89 4.33 -8.10
C GLN A 77 -16.28 3.49 -6.96
N ASP A 78 -15.33 2.60 -7.27
CA ASP A 78 -14.65 1.79 -6.25
C ASP A 78 -13.46 2.55 -5.65
N TYR A 79 -13.70 3.20 -4.50
CA TYR A 79 -12.66 3.92 -3.75
C TYR A 79 -11.45 3.04 -3.40
N SER A 80 -11.65 1.72 -3.23
CA SER A 80 -10.58 0.82 -2.84
C SER A 80 -9.62 0.56 -4.01
N LEU A 81 -10.12 0.57 -5.24
CA LEU A 81 -9.31 0.47 -6.46
C LEU A 81 -8.51 1.75 -6.72
N TRP A 82 -9.11 2.92 -6.52
CA TRP A 82 -8.39 4.19 -6.59
C TRP A 82 -7.21 4.21 -5.60
N ASN A 83 -7.40 3.70 -4.39
CA ASN A 83 -6.30 3.57 -3.43
C ASN A 83 -5.27 2.51 -3.83
N LYS A 84 -5.65 1.39 -4.47
CA LYS A 84 -4.68 0.42 -4.99
C LYS A 84 -3.83 1.03 -6.11
N LEU A 85 -4.46 1.73 -7.05
CA LEU A 85 -3.78 2.48 -8.11
C LEU A 85 -2.77 3.47 -7.51
N GLY A 86 -3.21 4.30 -6.55
CA GLY A 86 -2.32 5.26 -5.90
C GLY A 86 -1.15 4.60 -5.17
N ALA A 87 -1.38 3.46 -4.49
CA ALA A 87 -0.33 2.72 -3.81
C ALA A 87 0.71 2.16 -4.79
N THR A 88 0.26 1.62 -5.92
CA THR A 88 1.14 1.13 -6.98
C THR A 88 1.92 2.28 -7.64
N GLN A 89 1.29 3.43 -7.89
CA GLN A 89 1.97 4.62 -8.42
C GLN A 89 3.04 5.13 -7.45
N ALA A 90 2.74 5.20 -6.15
CA ALA A 90 3.72 5.59 -5.13
C ALA A 90 4.91 4.62 -5.08
N ASN A 91 4.66 3.31 -5.14
CA ASN A 91 5.71 2.28 -5.20
C ASN A 91 6.56 2.38 -6.48
N SER A 92 5.98 2.89 -7.56
CA SER A 92 6.64 3.18 -8.84
C SER A 92 7.30 4.56 -8.89
N VAL A 93 7.46 5.26 -7.76
CA VAL A 93 8.06 6.60 -7.66
C VAL A 93 7.21 7.70 -8.33
N GLN A 94 5.97 7.40 -8.73
CA GLN A 94 5.00 8.34 -9.31
C GLN A 94 4.13 8.98 -8.22
N SER A 95 4.77 9.66 -7.27
CA SER A 95 4.07 10.17 -6.07
C SER A 95 3.03 11.27 -6.38
N ALA A 96 3.23 12.07 -7.43
CA ALA A 96 2.27 13.08 -7.86
C ALA A 96 0.96 12.44 -8.36
N ASP A 97 1.05 11.42 -9.20
CA ASP A 97 -0.13 10.70 -9.70
C ASP A 97 -0.82 9.92 -8.58
N ALA A 98 -0.04 9.36 -7.64
CA ALA A 98 -0.58 8.68 -6.47
C ALA A 98 -1.50 9.59 -5.65
N ILE A 99 -1.12 10.86 -5.44
CA ILE A 99 -1.93 11.86 -4.73
C ILE A 99 -3.28 12.06 -5.44
N LEU A 100 -3.29 12.15 -6.77
CA LEU A 100 -4.53 12.29 -7.54
C LEU A 100 -5.43 11.07 -7.37
N ALA A 101 -4.87 9.86 -7.41
CA ALA A 101 -5.62 8.62 -7.21
C ALA A 101 -6.18 8.51 -5.78
N TYR A 102 -5.41 8.89 -4.76
CA TYR A 102 -5.93 8.93 -3.38
C TYR A 102 -7.00 9.99 -3.19
N GLN A 103 -6.89 11.15 -3.84
CA GLN A 103 -7.94 12.16 -3.83
C GLN A 103 -9.25 11.59 -4.38
N GLN A 104 -9.21 10.89 -5.52
CA GLN A 104 -10.40 10.20 -6.05
C GLN A 104 -10.98 9.18 -5.05
N ALA A 105 -10.14 8.42 -4.36
CA ALA A 105 -10.61 7.51 -3.30
C ALA A 105 -11.31 8.25 -2.15
N LEU A 106 -10.82 9.42 -1.77
CA LEU A 106 -11.37 10.23 -0.68
C LEU A 106 -12.62 11.00 -1.09
N ASP A 107 -12.73 11.44 -2.35
CA ASP A 107 -13.94 12.04 -2.89
C ASP A 107 -15.12 11.04 -2.83
N LEU A 108 -14.84 9.76 -3.07
CA LEU A 108 -15.81 8.66 -2.98
C LEU A 108 -16.04 8.20 -1.54
N LYS A 109 -14.99 8.19 -0.71
CA LYS A 109 -15.06 7.76 0.68
C LYS A 109 -14.19 8.64 1.60
N PRO A 110 -14.75 9.77 2.09
CA PRO A 110 -13.98 10.75 2.86
C PRO A 110 -13.38 10.23 4.18
N ASN A 111 -13.97 9.18 4.77
CA ASN A 111 -13.50 8.57 6.01
C ASN A 111 -12.53 7.41 5.80
N TYR A 112 -12.00 7.22 4.59
CA TYR A 112 -11.07 6.14 4.31
C TYR A 112 -9.64 6.47 4.78
N VAL A 113 -9.38 6.18 6.06
CA VAL A 113 -8.14 6.50 6.78
C VAL A 113 -6.86 6.12 6.03
N ARG A 114 -6.87 4.99 5.31
CA ARG A 114 -5.70 4.52 4.56
C ARG A 114 -5.28 5.49 3.46
N ALA A 115 -6.22 6.10 2.74
CA ALA A 115 -5.90 7.06 1.69
C ALA A 115 -5.30 8.36 2.25
N TRP A 116 -5.79 8.85 3.40
CA TRP A 116 -5.18 10.00 4.09
C TRP A 116 -3.73 9.73 4.50
N ALA A 117 -3.45 8.58 5.12
CA ALA A 117 -2.10 8.21 5.49
C ALA A 117 -1.18 8.08 4.26
N ASN A 118 -1.71 7.48 3.18
CA ASN A 118 -0.95 7.32 1.94
C ASN A 118 -0.67 8.65 1.23
N MET A 119 -1.59 9.64 1.29
CA MET A 119 -1.28 11.01 0.82
C MET A 119 -0.12 11.60 1.61
N GLY A 120 -0.11 11.44 2.94
CA GLY A 120 1.01 11.85 3.78
C GLY A 120 2.35 11.27 3.32
N ILE A 121 2.37 9.98 2.97
CA ILE A 121 3.54 9.30 2.41
C ILE A 121 3.94 9.90 1.06
N SER A 122 2.99 10.08 0.14
CA SER A 122 3.28 10.60 -1.20
C SER A 122 3.76 12.06 -1.20
N TYR A 123 3.29 12.90 -0.26
CA TYR A 123 3.83 14.25 -0.07
C TYR A 123 5.25 14.20 0.52
N ALA A 124 5.50 13.34 1.53
CA ALA A 124 6.85 13.17 2.08
C ALA A 124 7.85 12.68 1.03
N ASN A 125 7.46 11.74 0.16
CA ASN A 125 8.30 11.25 -0.94
C ASN A 125 8.69 12.35 -1.94
N GLN A 126 7.91 13.43 -2.02
CA GLN A 126 8.21 14.61 -2.84
C GLN A 126 8.95 15.71 -2.07
N GLY A 127 9.32 15.48 -0.80
CA GLY A 127 9.94 16.47 0.07
C GLY A 127 8.97 17.55 0.59
N MET A 128 7.67 17.38 0.35
CA MET A 128 6.62 18.30 0.82
C MET A 128 6.20 17.93 2.24
N TYR A 129 7.11 18.16 3.19
CA TYR A 129 6.94 17.66 4.56
C TYR A 129 5.85 18.40 5.35
N GLU A 130 5.64 19.70 5.12
CA GLU A 130 4.56 20.48 5.76
C GLU A 130 3.18 19.94 5.37
N GLU A 131 2.95 19.65 4.10
CA GLU A 131 1.72 19.02 3.63
C GLU A 131 1.58 17.61 4.21
N SER A 132 2.65 16.80 4.13
CA SER A 132 2.68 15.45 4.67
C SER A 132 2.22 15.38 6.13
N ILE A 133 2.68 16.31 6.97
CA ILE A 133 2.27 16.43 8.38
C ILE A 133 0.75 16.54 8.50
N ARG A 134 0.12 17.44 7.75
CA ARG A 134 -1.34 17.67 7.84
C ARG A 134 -2.12 16.39 7.49
N TYR A 135 -1.71 15.68 6.44
CA TYR A 135 -2.34 14.42 6.03
C TYR A 135 -2.17 13.30 7.06
N TYR A 136 -1.00 13.18 7.71
CA TYR A 136 -0.81 12.23 8.81
C TYR A 136 -1.65 12.59 10.04
N VAL A 137 -1.68 13.87 10.42
CA VAL A 137 -2.51 14.36 11.54
C VAL A 137 -3.99 14.05 11.28
N ARG A 138 -4.47 14.29 10.06
CA ARG A 138 -5.84 13.93 9.66
C ARG A 138 -6.10 12.43 9.75
N ALA A 139 -5.18 11.58 9.29
CA ALA A 139 -5.29 10.14 9.41
C ALA A 139 -5.33 9.68 10.88
N LEU A 140 -4.46 10.23 11.72
CA LEU A 140 -4.34 9.92 13.15
C LEU A 140 -5.54 10.42 13.97
N ALA A 141 -6.17 11.53 13.58
CA ALA A 141 -7.42 12.00 14.18
C ALA A 141 -8.54 10.96 14.06
N MET A 142 -8.56 10.18 12.96
CA MET A 142 -9.53 9.11 12.74
C MET A 142 -9.08 7.77 13.32
N ASN A 143 -7.77 7.51 13.38
CA ASN A 143 -7.22 6.29 13.97
C ASN A 143 -5.93 6.56 14.77
N PRO A 144 -6.05 6.96 16.05
CA PRO A 144 -4.89 7.30 16.89
C PRO A 144 -3.97 6.11 17.23
N LYS A 145 -4.42 4.87 16.97
CA LYS A 145 -3.67 3.63 17.27
C LYS A 145 -2.74 3.20 16.13
N ALA A 146 -2.67 3.95 15.03
CA ALA A 146 -1.78 3.67 13.92
C ALA A 146 -0.34 4.09 14.25
N ASP A 147 0.42 3.21 14.91
CA ASP A 147 1.80 3.49 15.35
C ASP A 147 2.74 3.89 14.20
N ASN A 148 2.57 3.28 13.03
CA ASN A 148 3.33 3.63 11.83
C ASN A 148 3.08 5.09 11.39
N ALA A 149 1.83 5.57 11.47
CA ALA A 149 1.51 6.95 11.11
C ALA A 149 2.12 7.97 12.08
N TRP A 150 2.23 7.64 13.38
CA TRP A 150 2.97 8.47 14.35
C TRP A 150 4.46 8.55 14.02
N GLN A 151 5.07 7.42 13.64
CA GLN A 151 6.48 7.40 13.23
C GLN A 151 6.72 8.26 11.99
N TYR A 152 5.87 8.13 10.97
CA TYR A 152 5.98 8.95 9.77
C TYR A 152 5.73 10.44 10.02
N LEU A 153 4.74 10.77 10.86
CA LEU A 153 4.52 12.15 11.30
C LEU A 153 5.77 12.74 11.96
N ARG A 154 6.39 12.00 12.88
CA ARG A 154 7.62 12.44 13.56
C ARG A 154 8.78 12.70 12.59
N ILE A 155 8.93 11.84 11.58
CA ILE A 155 9.92 12.02 10.51
C ILE A 155 9.61 13.29 9.72
N SER A 156 8.37 13.48 9.25
CA SER A 156 7.98 14.69 8.51
C SER A 156 8.17 15.96 9.34
N LEU A 157 7.83 15.95 10.64
CA LEU A 157 8.10 17.07 11.56
C LEU A 157 9.60 17.40 11.64
N SER A 158 10.45 16.39 11.77
CA SER A 158 11.91 16.56 11.82
C SER A 158 12.45 17.11 10.50
N CYS A 159 12.00 16.58 9.36
CA CYS A 159 12.40 17.04 8.03
C CYS A 159 11.91 18.47 7.73
N ALA A 160 10.74 18.86 8.24
CA ALA A 160 10.22 20.21 8.17
C ALA A 160 10.85 21.17 9.21
N SER A 161 11.78 20.70 10.05
CA SER A 161 12.34 21.45 11.18
C SER A 161 11.30 21.95 12.21
N ARG A 162 10.14 21.29 12.30
CA ARG A 162 9.06 21.54 13.28
C ARG A 162 9.37 20.87 14.63
N ASN A 163 10.52 21.23 15.19
CA ASN A 163 11.00 20.70 16.47
C ASN A 163 10.07 21.07 17.64
N ASP A 164 9.34 22.17 17.51
CA ASP A 164 8.34 22.65 18.45
C ASP A 164 7.18 21.64 18.67
N MET A 165 6.88 20.80 17.69
CA MET A 165 5.77 19.84 17.74
C MET A 165 6.19 18.39 18.00
N LEU A 166 7.49 18.11 18.18
CA LEU A 166 7.98 16.75 18.42
C LEU A 166 7.46 16.18 19.75
N GLU A 167 7.41 16.99 20.81
CA GLU A 167 6.85 16.55 22.10
C GLU A 167 5.36 16.21 22.00
N ALA A 168 4.59 17.00 21.24
CA ALA A 168 3.19 16.72 20.97
C ALA A 168 3.01 15.41 20.19
N CYS A 169 3.90 15.14 19.23
CA CYS A 169 3.92 13.88 18.50
C CYS A 169 4.29 12.68 19.40
N ASP A 170 5.35 12.80 20.20
CA ASP A 170 5.86 11.72 21.06
C ASP A 170 4.87 11.37 22.19
N SER A 171 4.15 12.38 22.71
CA SER A 171 3.06 12.22 23.69
C SER A 171 1.70 11.88 23.06
N ARG A 172 1.63 11.76 21.73
CA ARG A 172 0.40 11.51 20.95
C ARG A 172 -0.74 12.50 21.23
N ASN A 173 -0.40 13.76 21.47
CA ASN A 173 -1.35 14.85 21.70
C ASN A 173 -2.01 15.28 20.38
N ILE A 174 -2.98 14.49 19.93
CA ILE A 174 -3.61 14.68 18.62
C ILE A 174 -4.45 15.96 18.55
N ASP A 175 -4.99 16.45 19.66
CA ASP A 175 -5.80 17.67 19.69
C ASP A 175 -4.96 18.91 19.39
N LEU A 176 -3.76 18.99 19.99
CA LEU A 176 -2.81 20.06 19.70
C LEU A 176 -2.34 19.99 18.24
N LEU A 177 -1.98 18.81 17.76
CA LEU A 177 -1.52 18.61 16.38
C LEU A 177 -2.60 18.94 15.35
N GLN A 178 -3.86 18.59 15.59
CA GLN A 178 -4.98 18.96 14.71
C GLN A 178 -5.19 20.47 14.66
N LYS A 179 -5.03 21.16 15.79
CA LYS A 179 -5.16 22.62 15.85
C LYS A 179 -4.04 23.31 15.06
N GLU A 180 -2.82 22.79 15.16
CA GLU A 180 -1.65 23.36 14.50
C GLU A 180 -1.60 23.05 13.00
N PHE A 181 -2.00 21.84 12.61
CA PHE A 181 -1.91 21.33 11.24
C PHE A 181 -3.29 20.96 10.66
N PRO A 182 -4.18 21.94 10.45
CA PRO A 182 -5.50 21.67 9.90
C PRO A 182 -5.42 21.28 8.41
N LEU A 183 -6.37 20.42 8.03
CA LEU A 183 -6.73 20.09 6.65
C LEU A 183 -8.15 20.57 6.37
#